data_AF-V6JWN8-F1
#
_entry.id   AF-V6JWN8-F1
#
_cell.length_a   1.000
_cell.length_b   1.000
_cell.length_c   1.000
_cell.angle_alpha   90.00
_cell.angle_beta   90.00
_cell.angle_gamma   90.00
#
_symmetry.space_group_name_H-M   'P 1'
#
loop_
_entity.id
_entity.type
_entity.pdbx_description
1 polymer ?
#
loop_
_entity_poly.entity_id
_entity_poly.type
_entity_poly.pdbx_seq_one_letter_code
_entity_poly.pdbx_strand_id
1 'polypeptide(L)'
;MQSQDVAQRHAPASAGQPAPVDLEQAEAALVEHYPRLVRIAYLVLPPGLGRSRRVLTAHSLAQRSLPSGRGQQPVIPAQASGEDGDPGYAFLRERVLTTALEAARPRKGLPRLSQLPPLLPQVWGLKLFPRSGGADELALDQRLSALSGPARAAYVLRGLEQLPDADIRELLTAAGVDDPGGALAQANGVPTQPALLASAEFDPCLLQARPTDLMRRRQHSKAAL
;
A
#
# COMPACT_ATOMS: atom_id res chain seq x y z
N MET A 1 -51.49 43.36 -17.03
CA MET A 1 -50.08 43.22 -16.63
C MET A 1 -49.94 41.86 -15.96
N GLN A 2 -49.33 40.91 -16.69
CA GLN A 2 -49.17 39.51 -16.30
C GLN A 2 -47.85 39.36 -15.52
N SER A 3 -47.92 38.90 -14.27
CA SER A 3 -46.73 38.51 -13.51
C SER A 3 -46.42 37.05 -13.82
N GLN A 4 -45.27 36.81 -14.45
CA GLN A 4 -44.74 35.49 -14.76
C GLN A 4 -44.23 34.82 -13.47
N ASP A 5 -44.82 33.68 -13.15
CA ASP A 5 -44.31 32.73 -12.15
C ASP A 5 -43.26 31.85 -12.86
N VAL A 6 -41.98 32.15 -12.63
CA VAL A 6 -40.86 31.39 -13.17
C VAL A 6 -40.55 30.24 -12.21
N ALA A 7 -41.35 29.18 -12.29
CA ALA A 7 -41.02 27.90 -11.69
C ALA A 7 -39.85 27.26 -12.46
N GLN A 8 -38.64 27.42 -11.93
CA GLN A 8 -37.47 26.64 -12.34
C GLN A 8 -37.73 25.16 -12.03
N ARG A 9 -38.24 24.43 -13.02
CA ARG A 9 -38.27 22.97 -13.00
C ARG A 9 -36.83 22.46 -12.96
N HIS A 10 -36.37 22.05 -11.78
CA HIS A 10 -35.22 21.17 -11.66
C HIS A 10 -35.54 19.88 -12.42
N ALA A 11 -34.88 19.69 -13.57
CA ALA A 11 -34.89 18.42 -14.27
C ALA A 11 -34.18 17.36 -13.39
N PRO A 12 -34.67 16.12 -13.32
CA PRO A 12 -33.98 15.08 -12.58
C PRO A 12 -32.68 14.77 -13.32
N ALA A 13 -31.54 14.97 -12.64
CA ALA A 13 -30.25 14.55 -13.16
C ALA A 13 -30.28 13.05 -13.43
N SER A 14 -29.90 12.66 -14.64
CA SER A 14 -29.80 11.26 -15.08
C SER A 14 -29.08 10.39 -14.05
N ALA A 15 -29.71 9.28 -13.69
CA ALA A 15 -29.03 8.16 -13.08
C ALA A 15 -27.93 7.64 -14.02
N GLY A 16 -26.72 7.45 -13.49
CA GLY A 16 -25.70 6.63 -14.14
C GLY A 16 -24.41 7.33 -14.54
N GLN A 17 -23.67 7.88 -13.58
CA GLN A 17 -22.21 7.88 -13.59
C GLN A 17 -21.68 8.16 -12.18
N PRO A 18 -20.83 7.29 -11.61
CA PRO A 18 -20.31 7.49 -10.28
C PRO A 18 -19.24 8.60 -10.31
N ALA A 19 -19.31 9.52 -9.36
CA ALA A 19 -18.49 10.74 -9.32
C ALA A 19 -16.99 10.42 -9.09
N PRO A 20 -16.06 11.22 -9.66
CA PRO A 20 -14.63 11.06 -9.41
C PRO A 20 -14.31 11.24 -7.92
N VAL A 21 -13.35 10.45 -7.41
CA VAL A 21 -12.87 10.59 -6.03
C VAL A 21 -12.23 11.96 -5.84
N ASP A 22 -12.74 12.74 -4.90
CA ASP A 22 -12.18 14.04 -4.56
C ASP A 22 -10.87 13.90 -3.77
N LEU A 23 -9.98 14.89 -3.88
CA LEU A 23 -8.73 14.95 -3.13
C LEU A 23 -9.00 14.88 -1.62
N GLU A 24 -9.99 15.61 -1.13
CA GLU A 24 -10.38 15.62 0.28
C GLU A 24 -10.78 14.23 0.77
N GLN A 25 -11.51 13.48 -0.05
CA GLN A 25 -11.89 12.11 0.27
C GLN A 25 -10.68 11.16 0.27
N ALA A 26 -9.76 11.32 -0.67
CA ALA A 26 -8.50 10.56 -0.65
C ALA A 26 -7.62 10.93 0.57
N GLU A 27 -7.59 12.19 1.00
CA GLU A 27 -6.86 12.60 2.20
C GLU A 27 -7.46 12.02 3.48
N ALA A 28 -8.79 12.09 3.62
CA ALA A 28 -9.51 11.49 4.75
C ALA A 28 -9.25 9.97 4.82
N ALA A 29 -9.42 9.29 3.69
CA ALA A 29 -9.17 7.85 3.56
C ALA A 29 -7.72 7.46 3.90
N LEU A 30 -6.74 8.28 3.51
CA LEU A 30 -5.34 8.02 3.83
C LEU A 30 -5.11 8.08 5.32
N VAL A 31 -5.66 9.09 6.03
CA VAL A 31 -5.50 9.22 7.48
C VAL A 31 -6.18 8.06 8.19
N GLU A 32 -7.42 7.74 7.81
CA GLU A 32 -8.22 6.69 8.43
C GLU A 32 -7.58 5.30 8.25
N HIS A 33 -7.10 5.01 7.04
CA HIS A 33 -6.61 3.67 6.67
C HIS A 33 -5.10 3.59 6.54
N TYR A 34 -4.35 4.56 7.10
CA TYR A 34 -2.89 4.63 6.97
C TYR A 34 -2.19 3.31 7.36
N PRO A 35 -2.45 2.70 8.54
CA PRO A 35 -1.78 1.46 8.91
C PRO A 35 -2.09 0.30 7.95
N ARG A 36 -3.33 0.25 7.44
CA ARG A 36 -3.80 -0.77 6.50
C ARG A 36 -3.09 -0.65 5.15
N LEU A 37 -2.99 0.55 4.60
CA LEU A 37 -2.26 0.84 3.35
C LEU A 37 -0.76 0.51 3.48
N VAL A 38 -0.12 0.95 4.57
CA VAL A 38 1.30 0.68 4.83
C VAL A 38 1.56 -0.82 4.98
N ARG A 39 0.64 -1.55 5.64
CA ARG A 39 0.72 -3.01 5.79
C ARG A 39 0.64 -3.73 4.45
N ILE A 40 -0.28 -3.33 3.56
CA ILE A 40 -0.36 -3.86 2.19
C ILE A 40 0.99 -3.66 1.47
N ALA A 41 1.53 -2.44 1.48
CA ALA A 41 2.81 -2.16 0.83
C ALA A 41 3.95 -3.03 1.40
N TYR A 42 4.07 -3.13 2.72
CA TYR A 42 5.11 -3.90 3.39
C TYR A 42 5.09 -5.38 3.02
N LEU A 43 3.91 -5.99 2.96
CA LEU A 43 3.75 -7.40 2.62
C LEU A 43 4.01 -7.70 1.14
N VAL A 44 3.72 -6.75 0.25
CA VAL A 44 3.97 -6.90 -1.20
C VAL A 44 5.45 -6.74 -1.54
N LEU A 45 6.12 -5.79 -0.89
CA LEU A 45 7.53 -5.48 -1.12
C LEU A 45 8.45 -6.70 -0.94
N PRO A 46 9.51 -6.82 -1.73
CA PRO A 46 10.34 -8.01 -1.75
C PRO A 46 11.11 -8.18 -0.43
N PRO A 47 11.23 -9.43 0.08
CA PRO A 47 11.93 -9.72 1.33
C PRO A 47 13.43 -9.36 1.26
N GLY A 48 14.03 -9.39 0.07
CA GLY A 48 15.43 -9.04 -0.16
C GLY A 48 15.80 -7.59 0.15
N LEU A 49 14.83 -6.68 0.35
CA LEU A 49 15.12 -5.32 0.82
C LEU A 49 15.65 -5.29 2.26
N GLY A 50 15.43 -6.36 3.03
CA GLY A 50 15.65 -6.39 4.47
C GLY A 50 14.54 -5.64 5.22
N ARG A 51 14.25 -6.10 6.44
CA ARG A 51 13.05 -5.70 7.19
C ARG A 51 12.93 -4.19 7.40
N SER A 52 14.01 -3.53 7.87
CA SER A 52 14.00 -2.08 8.14
C SER A 52 13.78 -1.25 6.88
N ARG A 53 14.40 -1.61 5.75
CA ARG A 53 14.21 -0.87 4.50
C ARG A 53 12.81 -1.09 3.94
N ARG A 54 12.28 -2.31 4.05
CA ARG A 54 10.90 -2.65 3.66
C ARG A 54 9.87 -1.80 4.41
N VAL A 55 10.05 -1.61 5.72
CA VAL A 55 9.22 -0.71 6.54
C VAL A 55 9.26 0.72 6.02
N LEU A 56 10.45 1.31 5.87
CA LEU A 56 10.58 2.71 5.44
C LEU A 56 10.06 2.94 4.02
N THR A 57 10.29 1.98 3.12
CA THR A 57 9.74 2.02 1.76
C THR A 57 8.21 1.95 1.81
N ALA A 58 7.61 1.05 2.59
CA ALA A 58 6.16 0.94 2.73
C ALA A 58 5.51 2.26 3.19
N HIS A 59 6.07 2.92 4.21
CA HIS A 59 5.61 4.24 4.65
C HIS A 59 5.70 5.30 3.56
N SER A 60 6.80 5.33 2.81
CA SER A 60 6.97 6.31 1.74
C SER A 60 6.01 6.10 0.57
N LEU A 61 5.67 4.86 0.25
CA LEU A 61 4.71 4.54 -0.81
C LEU A 61 3.31 5.00 -0.40
N ALA A 62 2.89 4.73 0.84
CA ALA A 62 1.61 5.22 1.36
C ALA A 62 1.56 6.76 1.45
N GLN A 63 2.65 7.43 1.87
CA GLN A 63 2.66 8.90 1.93
C GLN A 63 2.63 9.56 0.54
N ARG A 64 3.13 8.88 -0.49
CA ARG A 64 3.16 9.37 -1.88
C ARG A 64 1.96 8.90 -2.70
N SER A 65 1.02 8.16 -2.10
CA SER A 65 -0.17 7.67 -2.82
C SER A 65 -1.21 8.76 -3.02
N LEU A 66 -1.16 9.89 -2.30
CA LEU A 66 -2.02 11.03 -2.61
C LEU A 66 -1.76 11.56 -4.02
N PRO A 67 -2.80 11.99 -4.74
CA PRO A 67 -2.64 12.68 -5.99
C PRO A 67 -1.97 14.04 -5.73
N SER A 68 -0.83 14.31 -6.37
CA SER A 68 -0.14 15.60 -6.23
C SER A 68 -0.78 16.64 -7.14
N GLY A 69 -1.33 17.72 -6.57
CA GLY A 69 -2.09 18.73 -7.29
C GLY A 69 -1.28 19.90 -7.86
N ARG A 70 -1.13 19.93 -9.20
CA ARG A 70 -1.32 21.09 -10.11
C ARG A 70 -1.27 20.55 -11.56
N GLY A 71 -2.40 20.10 -12.10
CA GLY A 71 -2.53 19.87 -13.56
C GLY A 71 -3.11 18.54 -14.03
N GLN A 72 -3.31 17.55 -13.16
CA GLN A 72 -4.05 16.33 -13.48
C GLN A 72 -4.98 16.04 -12.32
N GLN A 73 -6.24 16.47 -12.40
CA GLN A 73 -7.31 15.75 -11.71
C GLN A 73 -7.43 14.43 -12.48
N PRO A 74 -7.02 13.29 -11.90
CA PRO A 74 -7.34 12.04 -12.55
C PRO A 74 -8.86 11.94 -12.58
N VAL A 75 -9.44 11.80 -13.77
CA VAL A 75 -10.84 11.40 -13.92
C VAL A 75 -10.87 9.93 -13.50
N ILE A 76 -11.01 9.70 -12.19
CA ILE A 76 -11.02 8.37 -11.59
C ILE A 76 -12.40 7.79 -11.85
N PRO A 77 -12.54 6.73 -12.67
CA PRO A 77 -13.81 6.02 -12.78
C PRO A 77 -14.08 5.39 -11.42
N ALA A 78 -15.16 5.79 -10.77
CA ALA A 78 -15.61 5.13 -9.56
C ALA A 78 -16.22 3.77 -9.91
N GLN A 79 -15.37 2.78 -10.22
CA GLN A 79 -15.80 1.39 -10.37
C GLN A 79 -14.91 0.49 -9.54
N ALA A 80 -15.43 0.10 -8.38
CA ALA A 80 -15.18 -1.21 -7.81
C ALA A 80 -16.55 -1.72 -7.36
N SER A 81 -17.09 -2.66 -8.13
CA SER A 81 -18.31 -3.39 -7.83
C SER A 81 -18.01 -4.41 -6.72
N GLY A 82 -17.87 -3.92 -5.49
CA GLY A 82 -17.77 -4.73 -4.28
C GLY A 82 -18.39 -3.95 -3.14
N GLU A 83 -19.33 -4.57 -2.42
CA GLU A 83 -20.14 -3.95 -1.37
C GLU A 83 -19.36 -2.95 -0.48
N ASP A 84 -19.83 -1.70 -0.49
CA ASP A 84 -19.58 -0.64 0.50
C ASP A 84 -18.12 -0.36 0.94
N GLY A 85 -17.22 -0.17 -0.03
CA GLY A 85 -15.88 0.38 0.23
C GLY A 85 -15.82 1.91 0.09
N ASP A 86 -15.15 2.59 1.02
CA ASP A 86 -14.76 4.01 0.84
C ASP A 86 -13.97 4.17 -0.49
N PRO A 87 -14.47 4.97 -1.45
CA PRO A 87 -13.84 5.11 -2.76
C PRO A 87 -12.46 5.77 -2.67
N GLY A 88 -12.21 6.60 -1.64
CA GLY A 88 -10.88 7.13 -1.34
C GLY A 88 -9.90 6.01 -1.01
N TYR A 89 -10.30 5.09 -0.13
CA TYR A 89 -9.50 3.92 0.23
C TYR A 89 -9.24 2.99 -0.97
N ALA A 90 -10.26 2.71 -1.78
CA ALA A 90 -10.10 1.84 -2.95
C ALA A 90 -9.06 2.40 -3.94
N PHE A 91 -9.11 3.71 -4.22
CA PHE A 91 -8.14 4.41 -5.05
C PHE A 91 -6.72 4.32 -4.46
N LEU A 92 -6.57 4.61 -3.16
CA LEU A 92 -5.27 4.56 -2.50
C LEU A 92 -4.70 3.14 -2.48
N ARG A 93 -5.54 2.12 -2.28
CA ARG A 93 -5.15 0.72 -2.29
C ARG A 93 -4.55 0.32 -3.64
N GLU A 94 -5.22 0.64 -4.74
CA GLU A 94 -4.71 0.37 -6.09
C GLU A 94 -3.36 1.05 -6.32
N ARG A 95 -3.25 2.33 -5.95
CA ARG A 95 -2.03 3.12 -6.14
C ARG A 95 -0.85 2.62 -5.29
N VAL A 96 -1.11 2.25 -4.03
CA VAL A 96 -0.12 1.64 -3.14
C VAL A 96 0.32 0.28 -3.68
N LEU A 97 -0.62 -0.56 -4.11
CA LEU A 97 -0.33 -1.87 -4.71
C LEU A 97 0.58 -1.73 -5.95
N THR A 98 0.20 -0.85 -6.87
CA THR A 98 0.93 -0.58 -8.11
C THR A 98 2.35 -0.14 -7.82
N THR A 99 2.51 0.88 -6.96
CA THR A 99 3.83 1.42 -6.64
C THR A 99 4.70 0.45 -5.83
N ALA A 100 4.11 -0.43 -5.00
CA ALA A 100 4.83 -1.51 -4.33
C ALA A 100 5.33 -2.58 -5.31
N LEU A 101 4.51 -2.97 -6.30
CA LEU A 101 4.91 -3.89 -7.37
C LEU A 101 5.99 -3.28 -8.25
N GLU A 102 5.92 -1.99 -8.58
CA GLU A 102 6.98 -1.27 -9.30
C GLU A 102 8.30 -1.20 -8.52
N ALA A 103 8.23 -0.96 -7.21
CA ALA A 103 9.40 -0.92 -6.34
C ALA A 103 10.11 -2.29 -6.28
N ALA A 104 9.39 -3.37 -6.55
CA ALA A 104 9.91 -4.73 -6.62
C ALA A 104 10.53 -5.08 -7.98
N ARG A 105 10.28 -4.31 -9.05
CA ARG A 105 10.81 -4.61 -10.39
C ARG A 105 12.33 -4.34 -10.44
N PRO A 106 13.10 -5.14 -11.20
CA PRO A 106 14.51 -4.86 -11.43
C PRO A 106 14.68 -3.49 -12.06
N ARG A 107 15.67 -2.73 -11.57
CA ARG A 107 15.98 -1.40 -12.10
C ARG A 107 16.49 -1.55 -13.54
N LYS A 108 15.72 -1.06 -14.50
CA LYS A 108 16.12 -0.87 -15.89
C LYS A 108 16.00 0.61 -16.20
N GLY A 109 17.11 1.26 -16.59
CA GLY A 109 17.14 2.69 -16.87
C GLY A 109 17.04 3.58 -15.62
N LEU A 110 16.44 4.76 -15.78
CA LEU A 110 16.29 5.76 -14.71
C LEU A 110 15.34 5.26 -13.61
N PRO A 111 15.67 5.47 -12.32
CA PRO A 111 14.84 4.99 -11.22
C PRO A 111 13.50 5.74 -11.16
N ARG A 112 12.40 5.01 -10.96
CA ARG A 112 11.10 5.61 -10.66
C ARG A 112 11.08 6.18 -9.24
N LEU A 113 10.18 7.13 -8.97
CA LEU A 113 9.99 7.69 -7.62
C LEU A 113 9.73 6.61 -6.56
N SER A 114 9.01 5.54 -6.92
CA SER A 114 8.75 4.36 -6.09
C SER A 114 10.02 3.56 -5.71
N GLN A 115 11.11 3.76 -6.45
CA GLN A 115 12.40 3.07 -6.25
C GLN A 115 13.46 3.94 -5.56
N LEU A 116 13.15 5.23 -5.34
CA LEU A 116 14.02 6.16 -4.61
C LEU A 116 13.95 5.89 -3.11
N PRO A 117 15.05 6.11 -2.37
CA PRO A 117 15.03 5.98 -0.93
C PRO A 117 14.02 6.95 -0.30
N PRO A 118 13.39 6.54 0.81
CA PRO A 118 12.41 7.37 1.50
C PRO A 118 13.10 8.58 2.15
N LEU A 119 12.51 9.78 1.98
CA LEU A 119 12.93 11.00 2.67
C LEU A 119 12.18 11.12 4.00
N LEU A 120 12.36 10.12 4.88
CA LEU A 120 11.75 10.12 6.21
C LEU A 120 12.69 10.79 7.21
N PRO A 121 12.17 11.58 8.17
CA PRO A 121 12.99 12.21 9.19
C PRO A 121 13.77 11.14 9.98
N GLN A 122 15.07 11.37 10.15
CA GLN A 122 15.96 10.46 10.88
C GLN A 122 16.21 11.01 12.28
N VAL A 123 16.01 10.18 13.31
CA VAL A 123 16.34 10.53 14.70
C VAL A 123 17.75 10.04 14.99
N TRP A 124 18.64 10.97 15.33
CA TRP A 124 20.03 10.62 15.60
C TRP A 124 20.17 9.77 16.86
N GLY A 125 20.93 8.67 16.79
CA GLY A 125 21.18 7.77 17.91
C GLY A 125 20.06 6.75 18.21
N LEU A 126 18.94 6.80 17.49
CA LEU A 126 17.85 5.81 17.59
C LEU A 126 17.64 5.12 16.24
N LYS A 127 17.30 3.82 16.30
CA LYS A 127 16.90 3.03 15.16
C LYS A 127 15.54 2.39 15.45
N LEU A 128 14.66 2.45 14.45
CA LEU A 128 13.35 1.83 14.50
C LEU A 128 13.48 0.37 14.08
N PHE A 129 12.98 -0.52 14.94
CA PHE A 129 12.93 -1.95 14.72
C PHE A 129 11.47 -2.39 14.62
N PRO A 130 11.08 -3.10 13.55
CA PRO A 130 9.77 -3.75 13.50
C PRO A 130 9.68 -4.81 14.59
N ARG A 131 8.45 -5.07 15.05
CA ARG A 131 8.17 -6.17 15.98
C ARG A 131 8.68 -7.49 15.39
N SER A 132 9.26 -8.32 16.25
CA SER A 132 9.53 -9.72 15.93
C SER A 132 8.31 -10.53 16.34
N GLY A 133 7.81 -11.41 15.49
CA GLY A 133 6.72 -12.32 15.85
C GLY A 133 7.24 -13.73 16.08
N GLY A 134 6.28 -14.65 16.18
CA GLY A 134 6.51 -16.04 16.56
C GLY A 134 6.92 -16.92 15.39
N ALA A 135 6.92 -18.23 15.66
CA ALA A 135 7.26 -19.23 14.65
C ALA A 135 6.28 -19.23 13.46
N ASP A 136 5.00 -18.98 13.71
CA ASP A 136 3.95 -18.98 12.69
C ASP A 136 4.09 -17.80 11.72
N GLU A 137 4.34 -16.60 12.25
CA GLU A 137 4.60 -15.43 11.41
C GLU A 137 5.92 -15.55 10.65
N LEU A 138 6.97 -16.12 11.25
CA LEU A 138 8.21 -16.43 10.53
C LEU A 138 7.96 -17.45 9.40
N ALA A 139 7.18 -18.50 9.65
CA ALA A 139 6.81 -19.49 8.64
C ALA A 139 5.95 -18.87 7.53
N LEU A 140 5.11 -17.88 7.85
CA LEU A 140 4.37 -17.12 6.85
C LEU A 140 5.29 -16.21 6.03
N ASP A 141 6.17 -15.41 6.65
CA ASP A 141 7.14 -14.55 5.94
C ASP A 141 8.04 -15.39 5.01
N GLN A 142 8.45 -16.59 5.43
CA GLN A 142 9.17 -17.55 4.58
C GLN A 142 8.36 -18.02 3.37
N ARG A 143 7.09 -18.43 3.55
CA ARG A 143 6.22 -18.82 2.42
C ARG A 143 5.99 -17.65 1.46
N LEU A 144 5.73 -16.45 1.98
CA LEU A 144 5.58 -15.24 1.16
C LEU A 144 6.88 -14.88 0.42
N SER A 145 8.03 -15.16 1.01
CA SER A 145 9.33 -14.89 0.38
C SER A 145 9.56 -15.70 -0.89
N ALA A 146 8.97 -16.89 -0.98
CA ALA A 146 9.04 -17.77 -2.13
C ALA A 146 8.08 -17.37 -3.27
N LEU A 147 7.06 -16.55 -2.98
CA LEU A 147 6.11 -16.06 -3.97
C LEU A 147 6.70 -14.95 -4.84
N SER A 148 6.23 -14.89 -6.09
CA SER A 148 6.44 -13.72 -6.95
C SER A 148 5.78 -12.46 -6.35
N GLY A 149 6.20 -11.27 -6.78
CA GLY A 149 5.60 -10.01 -6.33
C GLY A 149 4.07 -9.95 -6.54
N PRO A 150 3.57 -10.24 -7.76
CA PRO A 150 2.14 -10.32 -8.02
C PRO A 150 1.42 -11.40 -7.20
N ALA A 151 2.04 -12.57 -6.97
CA ALA A 151 1.42 -13.61 -6.15
C ALA A 151 1.33 -13.21 -4.66
N ARG A 152 2.34 -12.52 -4.12
CA ARG A 152 2.23 -11.90 -2.78
C ARG A 152 1.10 -10.89 -2.72
N ALA A 153 0.98 -10.03 -3.73
CA ALA A 153 -0.12 -9.08 -3.83
C ALA A 153 -1.50 -9.76 -3.82
N ALA A 154 -1.69 -10.81 -4.63
CA ALA A 154 -2.92 -11.59 -4.62
C ALA A 154 -3.21 -12.20 -3.23
N TYR A 155 -2.21 -12.83 -2.60
CA TYR A 155 -2.35 -13.42 -1.27
C TYR A 155 -2.75 -12.38 -0.21
N VAL A 156 -2.14 -11.19 -0.25
CA VAL A 156 -2.41 -10.08 0.66
C VAL A 156 -3.81 -9.52 0.46
N LEU A 157 -4.21 -9.25 -0.78
CA LEU A 157 -5.55 -8.74 -1.08
C LEU A 157 -6.64 -9.73 -0.66
N ARG A 158 -6.43 -11.04 -0.87
CA ARG A 158 -7.39 -12.05 -0.40
C ARG A 158 -7.46 -12.13 1.12
N GLY A 159 -6.31 -12.11 1.80
CA GLY A 159 -6.25 -12.33 3.25
C GLY A 159 -6.57 -11.09 4.09
N LEU A 160 -6.09 -9.90 3.69
CA LEU A 160 -6.31 -8.63 4.41
C LEU A 160 -7.51 -7.85 3.90
N GLU A 161 -7.73 -7.85 2.59
CA GLU A 161 -8.79 -7.06 1.97
C GLU A 161 -10.06 -7.87 1.72
N GLN A 162 -9.98 -9.21 1.87
CA GLN A 162 -11.08 -10.14 1.65
C GLN A 162 -11.73 -9.97 0.28
N LEU A 163 -10.97 -9.49 -0.70
CA LEU A 163 -11.47 -9.27 -2.05
C LEU A 163 -11.70 -10.61 -2.76
N PRO A 164 -12.75 -10.72 -3.58
CA PRO A 164 -12.94 -11.86 -4.45
C PRO A 164 -11.86 -11.90 -5.53
N ASP A 165 -11.56 -13.09 -6.04
CA ASP A 165 -10.52 -13.31 -7.05
C ASP A 165 -10.76 -12.52 -8.35
N ALA A 166 -12.01 -12.13 -8.63
CA ALA A 166 -12.35 -11.25 -9.75
C ALA A 166 -11.73 -9.86 -9.59
N ASP A 167 -12.03 -9.18 -8.49
CA ASP A 167 -11.52 -7.84 -8.17
C ASP A 167 -10.00 -7.83 -8.03
N ILE A 168 -9.42 -8.90 -7.46
CA ILE A 168 -7.96 -9.05 -7.37
C ILE A 168 -7.34 -9.10 -8.78
N ARG A 169 -7.96 -9.83 -9.71
CA ARG A 169 -7.49 -9.91 -11.11
C ARG A 169 -7.53 -8.54 -11.77
N GLU A 170 -8.60 -7.78 -11.56
CA GLU A 170 -8.74 -6.43 -12.09
C GLU A 170 -7.66 -5.49 -11.53
N LEU A 171 -7.46 -5.49 -10.20
CA LEU A 171 -6.42 -4.69 -9.54
C LEU A 171 -5.00 -5.03 -10.03
N LEU A 172 -4.68 -6.32 -10.19
CA LEU A 172 -3.38 -6.74 -10.72
C LEU A 172 -3.20 -6.33 -12.19
N THR A 173 -4.27 -6.42 -12.99
CA THR A 173 -4.26 -5.97 -14.39
C THR A 173 -4.04 -4.46 -14.47
N ALA A 174 -4.75 -3.68 -13.66
CA ALA A 174 -4.56 -2.23 -13.55
C ALA A 174 -3.14 -1.85 -13.11
N ALA A 175 -2.53 -2.65 -12.22
CA ALA A 175 -1.13 -2.51 -11.83
C ALA A 175 -0.11 -2.96 -12.90
N GLY A 176 -0.57 -3.36 -14.09
CA GLY A 176 0.28 -3.77 -15.21
C GLY A 176 1.02 -5.09 -14.99
N VAL A 177 0.37 -6.05 -14.31
CA VAL A 177 0.85 -7.44 -14.18
C VAL A 177 0.51 -8.22 -15.44
N ASP A 178 1.51 -8.88 -16.04
CA ASP A 178 1.35 -9.59 -17.31
C ASP A 178 0.48 -10.86 -17.20
N ASP A 179 0.59 -11.61 -16.10
CA ASP A 179 -0.20 -12.82 -15.83
C ASP A 179 -0.85 -12.78 -14.42
N PRO A 180 -1.99 -12.09 -14.27
CA PRO A 180 -2.77 -12.08 -13.03
C PRO A 180 -3.30 -13.47 -12.64
N GLY A 181 -3.60 -14.34 -13.62
CA GLY A 181 -4.11 -15.69 -13.39
C GLY A 181 -3.07 -16.59 -12.73
N GLY A 182 -1.85 -16.59 -13.24
CA GLY A 182 -0.73 -17.30 -12.63
C GLY A 182 -0.36 -16.75 -11.25
N ALA A 183 -0.51 -15.44 -11.03
CA ALA A 183 -0.32 -14.84 -9.71
C ALA A 183 -1.34 -15.37 -8.67
N LEU A 184 -2.61 -15.44 -9.03
CA LEU A 184 -3.68 -16.03 -8.21
C LEU A 184 -3.43 -17.53 -7.94
N ALA A 185 -3.02 -18.28 -8.96
CA ALA A 185 -2.71 -19.71 -8.84
C ALA A 185 -1.52 -19.95 -7.89
N GLN A 186 -0.45 -19.16 -7.99
CA GLN A 186 0.67 -19.23 -7.05
C GLN A 186 0.24 -18.88 -5.62
N ALA A 187 -0.59 -17.84 -5.45
CA ALA A 187 -1.12 -17.46 -4.14
C ALA A 187 -1.95 -18.57 -3.49
N ASN A 188 -2.70 -19.35 -4.29
CA ASN A 188 -3.46 -20.53 -3.82
C ASN A 188 -2.57 -21.64 -3.26
N GLY A 189 -1.28 -21.68 -3.62
CA GLY A 189 -0.31 -22.63 -3.08
C GLY A 189 0.05 -22.36 -1.61
N VAL A 190 -0.34 -21.21 -1.05
CA VAL A 190 -0.10 -20.85 0.35
C VAL A 190 -1.42 -20.84 1.11
N PRO A 191 -1.56 -21.60 2.22
CA PRO A 191 -2.77 -21.57 3.04
C PRO A 191 -3.08 -20.15 3.54
N THR A 192 -4.29 -19.67 3.30
CA THR A 192 -4.73 -18.33 3.71
C THR A 192 -4.81 -18.23 5.24
N GLN A 193 -4.11 -17.25 5.81
CA GLN A 193 -4.03 -17.03 7.26
C GLN A 193 -4.31 -15.55 7.60
N PRO A 194 -5.58 -15.09 7.52
CA PRO A 194 -5.94 -13.68 7.70
C PRO A 194 -5.51 -13.11 9.06
N ALA A 195 -5.64 -13.90 10.13
CA ALA A 195 -5.26 -13.50 11.48
C ALA A 195 -3.76 -13.22 11.61
N LEU A 196 -2.91 -14.01 10.94
CA LEU A 196 -1.46 -13.75 10.93
C LEU A 196 -1.13 -12.51 10.11
N LEU A 197 -1.74 -12.32 8.94
CA LEU A 197 -1.54 -11.09 8.17
C LEU A 197 -1.98 -9.85 8.95
N ALA A 198 -2.98 -9.98 9.81
CA ALA A 198 -3.45 -8.91 10.67
C ALA A 198 -2.58 -8.67 11.93
N SER A 199 -1.58 -9.52 12.19
CA SER A 199 -0.79 -9.50 13.41
C SER A 199 0.17 -8.31 13.51
N ALA A 200 0.64 -8.04 14.73
CA ALA A 200 1.54 -6.93 15.02
C ALA A 200 2.93 -7.06 14.36
N GLU A 201 3.38 -8.26 13.98
CA GLU A 201 4.67 -8.41 13.28
C GLU A 201 4.62 -7.85 11.85
N PHE A 202 3.47 -7.99 11.19
CA PHE A 202 3.28 -7.45 9.85
C PHE A 202 2.78 -6.00 9.85
N ASP A 203 2.66 -5.37 11.01
CA ASP A 203 2.31 -3.96 11.15
C ASP A 203 3.56 -3.05 11.15
N PRO A 204 3.83 -2.30 10.06
CA PRO A 204 4.99 -1.44 10.00
C PRO A 204 4.84 -0.17 10.86
N CYS A 205 3.63 0.15 11.33
CA CYS A 205 3.38 1.25 12.24
C CYS A 205 3.70 0.89 13.70
N LEU A 206 3.80 -0.40 14.05
CA LEU A 206 4.18 -0.87 15.38
C LEU A 206 5.71 -1.05 15.48
N LEU A 207 6.41 0.06 15.72
CA LEU A 207 7.88 0.09 15.77
C LEU A 207 8.41 0.26 17.19
N GLN A 208 9.55 -0.38 17.46
CA GLN A 208 10.34 -0.19 18.67
C GLN A 208 11.52 0.72 18.38
N ALA A 209 11.64 1.84 19.09
CA ALA A 209 12.84 2.66 19.08
C ALA A 209 13.89 2.05 20.01
N ARG A 210 15.07 1.71 19.47
CA ARG A 210 16.20 1.20 20.24
C ARG A 210 17.44 2.03 19.92
N PRO A 211 18.40 2.16 20.86
CA PRO A 211 19.65 2.85 20.55
C PRO A 211 20.38 2.14 19.41
N THR A 212 21.01 2.93 18.53
CA THR A 212 22.02 2.40 17.60
C THR A 212 23.18 1.80 18.39
N ASP A 213 23.86 0.78 17.86
CA ASP A 213 24.93 0.04 18.54
C ASP A 213 25.88 0.97 19.35
N LEU A 214 25.65 0.99 20.66
CA LEU A 214 26.32 1.90 21.59
C LEU A 214 27.79 1.51 21.78
N MET A 215 28.11 0.21 21.64
CA MET A 215 29.47 -0.29 21.79
C MET A 215 30.32 0.10 20.59
N ARG A 216 29.79 -0.10 19.37
CA ARG A 216 30.44 0.37 18.14
C ARG A 216 30.65 1.89 18.16
N ARG A 217 29.67 2.66 18.63
CA ARG A 217 29.82 4.13 18.77
C ARG A 217 30.94 4.51 19.74
N ARG A 218 31.03 3.84 20.89
CA ARG A 218 32.09 4.06 21.89
C ARG A 218 33.48 3.67 21.35
N GLN A 219 33.57 2.63 20.53
CA GLN A 219 34.82 2.22 19.90
C GLN A 219 35.28 3.24 18.84
N HIS A 220 34.38 3.73 17.99
CA HIS A 220 34.74 4.75 16.98
C HIS A 220 35.07 6.11 17.59
N SER A 221 34.44 6.51 18.69
CA SER A 221 34.83 7.76 19.39
C SER A 221 36.20 7.68 20.04
N LYS A 222 36.67 6.47 20.40
CA LYS A 222 38.03 6.27 20.94
C LYS A 222 39.11 6.21 19.84
N ALA A 223 38.75 5.84 18.62
CA ALA A 223 39.66 5.76 17.48
C ALA A 223 39.87 7.10 16.75
N ALA A 224 39.19 8.17 17.20
CA ALA A 224 39.33 9.53 16.69
C ALA A 224 40.19 10.44 17.61
N LEU A 225 40.88 9.83 18.60
CA LEU A 225 41.88 10.43 19.49
C LEU A 225 43.22 9.76 19.24
#